data_AF-A0A7Y2K8R5-F1
#
_entry.id   AF-A0A7Y2K8R5-F1
#
_cell.length_a   1.000
_cell.length_b   1.000
_cell.length_c   1.000
_cell.angle_alpha   90.00
_cell.angle_beta   90.00
_cell.angle_gamma   90.00
#
_symmetry.space_group_name_H-M   'P 1'
#
loop_
_entity.id
_entity.type
_entity.pdbx_description
1 polymer ?
#
loop_
_entity_poly.entity_id
_entity_poly.type
_entity_poly.pdbx_seq_one_letter_code
_entity_poly.pdbx_strand_id
1 'polypeptide(L)'
;MYKLLTTIIVLMISYTILPQNSDESGGKLSGYMFGDYYHITRNHNSDILDKHGFWFRRIYLSYDYKINSNFSSRLRLEMGNEGDFTSKTAMM
;
A
#
# COMPACT_ATOMS: atom_id res chain seq x y z
N MET A 1 -6.91 23.52 6.50
CA MET A 1 -6.56 22.09 6.67
C MET A 1 -6.51 21.34 5.33
N TYR A 2 -7.56 21.38 4.51
CA TYR A 2 -7.59 20.73 3.19
C TYR A 2 -6.48 21.18 2.23
N LYS A 3 -6.11 22.48 2.21
CA LYS A 3 -4.99 22.99 1.40
C LYS A 3 -3.64 22.36 1.76
N LEU A 4 -3.37 22.16 3.06
CA LEU A 4 -2.15 21.52 3.54
C LEU A 4 -2.10 20.04 3.14
N LEU A 5 -3.24 19.35 3.26
CA LEU A 5 -3.40 17.94 2.87
C LEU A 5 -3.17 17.76 1.37
N THR A 6 -3.75 18.62 0.53
CA THR A 6 -3.52 18.58 -0.93
C THR A 6 -2.06 18.86 -1.29
N THR A 7 -1.39 19.79 -0.59
CA THR A 7 0.03 20.06 -0.84
C THR A 7 0.90 18.86 -0.49
N ILE A 8 0.63 18.17 0.62
CA ILE A 8 1.36 16.95 1.02
C ILE A 8 1.16 15.82 0.01
N ILE A 9 -0.07 15.63 -0.50
CA ILE A 9 -0.37 14.62 -1.52
C ILE A 9 0.37 14.91 -2.82
N VAL A 10 0.38 16.16 -3.29
CA VAL A 10 1.10 16.57 -4.51
C VAL A 10 2.62 16.39 -4.33
N LEU A 11 3.15 16.70 -3.14
CA LEU A 11 4.57 16.52 -2.84
C LEU A 11 4.97 15.03 -2.88
N MET A 12 4.16 14.14 -2.29
CA MET A 12 4.39 12.69 -2.30
C MET A 12 4.38 12.07 -3.70
N ILE A 13 3.51 12.55 -4.59
CA ILE A 13 3.46 12.08 -5.99
C ILE A 13 4.72 12.47 -6.76
N SER A 14 5.26 13.67 -6.51
CA SER A 14 6.44 14.18 -7.21
C SER A 14 7.74 13.39 -6.97
N TYR A 15 7.87 12.71 -5.82
CA TYR A 15 9.05 11.88 -5.50
C TYR A 15 9.13 10.58 -6.32
N THR A 16 8.04 10.14 -6.96
CA THR A 16 8.04 8.90 -7.75
C THR A 16 8.67 9.03 -9.13
N ILE A 17 9.01 10.25 -9.55
CA ILE A 17 9.52 10.56 -10.90
C ILE A 17 11.06 10.59 -10.93
N LEU A 18 11.75 10.44 -9.80
CA LEU A 18 13.21 10.40 -9.79
C LEU A 18 13.72 9.09 -10.43
N PRO A 19 14.47 9.15 -11.55
CA PRO A 19 15.08 7.96 -12.12
C PRO A 19 16.11 7.41 -11.13
N GLN A 20 15.89 6.18 -10.66
CA GLN A 20 16.96 5.39 -10.09
C GLN A 20 17.88 5.00 -11.25
N ASN A 21 18.97 5.76 -11.43
CA ASN A 21 19.96 5.52 -12.47
C ASN A 21 20.43 4.06 -12.43
N SER A 22 20.43 3.40 -13.58
CA SER A 22 20.63 1.95 -13.76
C SER A 22 22.09 1.47 -13.67
N ASP A 23 23.03 2.37 -13.41
CA ASP A 23 24.45 2.12 -13.66
C ASP A 23 25.28 1.90 -12.39
N GLU A 24 24.72 2.12 -11.20
CA GLU A 24 25.35 1.68 -9.95
C GLU A 24 24.85 0.30 -9.55
N SER A 25 25.74 -0.53 -9.00
CA SER A 25 25.41 -1.82 -8.38
C SER A 25 24.60 -1.67 -7.08
N GLY A 26 23.70 -0.69 -7.02
CA GLY A 26 22.83 -0.41 -5.90
C GLY A 26 21.56 -1.25 -5.99
N GLY A 27 21.11 -1.77 -4.86
CA GLY A 27 19.83 -2.49 -4.84
C GLY A 27 18.64 -1.54 -5.04
N LYS A 28 17.65 -2.02 -5.78
CA LYS A 28 16.39 -1.32 -6.04
C LYS A 28 15.36 -1.72 -4.99
N LEU A 29 14.99 -0.76 -4.13
CA LEU A 29 13.82 -0.87 -3.28
C LEU A 29 12.58 -0.39 -4.03
N SER A 30 11.54 -1.23 -4.10
CA SER A 30 10.27 -0.92 -4.74
C SER A 30 9.11 -1.51 -3.96
N GLY A 31 7.92 -0.96 -4.12
CA GLY A 31 6.75 -1.49 -3.43
C GLY A 31 5.46 -0.91 -3.99
N TYR A 32 4.36 -1.58 -3.67
CA TYR A 32 3.02 -1.15 -4.04
C TYR A 32 2.02 -1.67 -3.01
N MET A 33 0.92 -0.94 -2.85
CA MET A 33 -0.13 -1.26 -1.88
C MET A 33 -1.50 -1.09 -2.52
N PHE A 34 -2.43 -1.94 -2.10
CA PHE A 34 -3.83 -1.89 -2.47
C PHE A 34 -4.66 -1.78 -1.22
N GLY A 35 -5.58 -0.83 -1.21
CA GLY A 35 -6.54 -0.69 -0.14
C GLY A 35 -7.87 -0.18 -0.67
N ASP A 36 -8.91 -0.54 0.06
CA ASP A 36 -10.28 -0.10 -0.18
C ASP A 36 -10.68 0.88 0.91
N TYR A 37 -11.45 1.88 0.53
CA TYR A 37 -12.22 2.70 1.47
C TYR A 37 -13.70 2.37 1.27
N TYR A 38 -14.41 2.09 2.36
CA TYR A 38 -15.82 1.74 2.30
C TYR A 38 -16.64 2.57 3.29
N HIS A 39 -17.92 2.75 2.96
CA HIS A 39 -18.93 3.38 3.79
C HIS A 39 -20.23 2.58 3.71
N ILE A 40 -20.78 2.19 4.85
CA ILE A 40 -21.95 1.32 4.95
C ILE A 40 -23.22 2.19 4.95
N THR A 41 -23.81 2.38 3.78
CA THR A 41 -25.03 3.21 3.63
C THR A 41 -26.33 2.46 3.94
N ARG A 42 -26.30 1.12 3.98
CA ARG A 42 -27.46 0.29 4.31
C ARG A 42 -27.01 -1.04 4.90
N ASN A 43 -27.58 -1.42 6.03
CA ASN A 43 -27.39 -2.74 6.63
C ASN A 43 -28.63 -3.14 7.45
N HIS A 44 -28.88 -4.44 7.62
CA HIS A 44 -29.95 -4.94 8.51
C HIS A 44 -29.58 -4.79 10.00
N ASN A 45 -28.28 -4.71 10.30
CA ASN A 45 -27.77 -4.48 11.64
C ASN A 45 -27.49 -2.97 11.82
N SER A 46 -28.22 -2.34 12.75
CA SER A 46 -28.09 -0.92 13.07
C SER A 46 -26.72 -0.54 13.60
N ASP A 47 -26.00 -1.48 14.23
CA ASP A 47 -24.72 -1.21 14.89
C ASP A 47 -23.56 -0.98 13.89
N ILE A 48 -23.77 -1.29 12.62
CA ILE A 48 -22.79 -1.12 11.54
C ILE A 48 -23.25 -0.16 10.45
N LEU A 49 -24.46 0.38 10.57
CA LEU A 49 -24.95 1.44 9.69
C LEU A 49 -24.08 2.70 9.85
N ASP A 50 -23.80 3.39 8.75
CA ASP A 50 -22.98 4.62 8.66
C ASP A 50 -21.51 4.47 9.11
N LYS A 51 -21.08 3.24 9.43
CA LYS A 51 -19.66 2.97 9.67
C LYS A 51 -18.90 3.04 8.35
N HIS A 52 -17.70 3.61 8.42
CA HIS A 52 -16.72 3.60 7.34
C HIS A 52 -15.43 2.97 7.85
N GLY A 53 -14.63 2.48 6.91
CA GLY A 53 -13.36 1.87 7.23
C GLY A 53 -12.40 1.94 6.06
N PHE A 54 -11.13 1.73 6.40
CA PHE A 54 -10.07 1.57 5.44
C PHE A 54 -9.51 0.15 5.57
N TRP A 55 -9.37 -0.56 4.45
CA TRP A 55 -8.91 -1.93 4.44
C TRP A 55 -7.71 -2.10 3.51
N PHE A 56 -6.55 -2.46 4.06
CA PHE A 56 -5.40 -2.85 3.23
C PHE A 56 -5.58 -4.30 2.75
N ARG A 57 -5.74 -4.48 1.44
CA ARG A 57 -5.84 -5.82 0.83
C ARG A 57 -4.46 -6.45 0.71
N ARG A 58 -3.51 -5.70 0.17
CA ARG A 58 -2.16 -6.22 -0.11
C ARG A 58 -1.12 -5.12 0.00
N ILE A 59 0.01 -5.43 0.60
CA ILE A 59 1.20 -4.59 0.62
C ILE A 59 2.37 -5.45 0.17
N TYR A 60 3.09 -4.96 -0.83
CA TYR A 60 4.27 -5.59 -1.37
C TYR A 60 5.46 -4.65 -1.22
N LEU A 61 6.53 -5.16 -0.61
CA LEU A 61 7.83 -4.50 -0.56
C LEU A 61 8.86 -5.44 -1.18
N SER A 62 9.58 -4.97 -2.19
CA SER A 62 10.56 -5.74 -2.95
C SER A 62 11.90 -5.04 -2.93
N TYR A 63 12.95 -5.81 -2.69
CA TYR A 63 14.33 -5.38 -2.82
C TYR A 63 15.02 -6.24 -3.87
N ASP A 64 15.46 -5.62 -4.96
CA ASP A 64 16.13 -6.26 -6.09
C ASP A 64 17.60 -5.89 -6.09
N TYR A 65 18.50 -6.87 -6.18
CA TYR A 65 19.93 -6.64 -6.19
C TYR A 65 20.61 -7.43 -7.31
N LYS A 66 21.34 -6.74 -8.19
CA LYS A 66 22.13 -7.37 -9.25
C LYS A 66 23.57 -7.55 -8.75
N ILE A 67 23.98 -8.80 -8.58
CA ILE A 67 25.29 -9.15 -8.00
C ILE A 67 26.37 -9.11 -9.08
N ASN A 68 26.05 -9.58 -10.29
CA ASN A 68 26.87 -9.43 -11.49
C ASN A 68 26.00 -9.52 -12.76
N SER A 69 26.60 -9.60 -13.95
CA SER A 69 25.85 -9.69 -15.22
C SER A 69 24.95 -10.92 -15.32
N ASN A 70 25.28 -12.00 -14.61
CA ASN A 70 24.64 -13.31 -14.74
C ASN A 70 23.86 -13.73 -13.48
N PHE A 71 23.95 -12.97 -12.39
CA PHE A 71 23.36 -13.33 -11.10
C PHE A 71 22.67 -12.13 -10.43
N SER A 72 21.44 -12.36 -9.98
CA SER A 72 20.61 -11.38 -9.29
C SER A 72 19.79 -12.05 -8.19
N SER A 73 19.50 -11.30 -7.13
CA SER A 73 18.63 -11.71 -6.03
C SER A 73 17.45 -10.75 -5.89
N ARG A 74 16.29 -11.27 -5.48
CA ARG A 74 15.08 -10.50 -5.17
C ARG A 74 14.52 -11.02 -3.86
N LEU A 75 14.37 -10.13 -2.88
CA LEU A 75 13.65 -10.38 -1.64
C LEU A 75 12.33 -9.63 -1.69
N ARG A 76 11.21 -10.32 -1.44
CA ARG A 76 9.88 -9.72 -1.42
C ARG A 76 9.16 -10.07 -0.12
N LEU A 77 8.72 -9.03 0.58
CA LEU A 77 7.81 -9.11 1.71
C LEU A 77 6.40 -8.86 1.22
N GLU A 78 5.49 -9.74 1.59
CA GLU A 78 4.08 -9.70 1.19
C GLU A 78 3.21 -9.73 2.44
N MET A 79 2.28 -8.79 2.53
CA MET A 79 1.19 -8.82 3.50
C MET A 79 -0.10 -8.83 2.72
N GLY A 80 -0.92 -9.87 2.90
CA GLY A 80 -2.21 -10.02 2.26
C GLY A 80 -3.30 -10.26 3.30
N ASN A 81 -4.42 -9.55 3.18
CA ASN A 81 -5.60 -9.80 3.99
C ASN A 81 -6.86 -9.72 3.12
N GLU A 82 -7.62 -10.82 3.08
CA GLU A 82 -8.76 -11.00 2.20
C GLU A 82 -9.99 -10.19 2.59
N GLY A 83 -10.01 -9.50 3.74
CA GLY A 83 -11.23 -8.82 4.19
C GLY A 83 -12.10 -9.77 4.98
N ASP A 84 -12.24 -9.54 6.29
CA ASP A 84 -13.20 -10.29 7.10
C ASP A 84 -14.23 -9.33 7.68
N PHE A 85 -15.47 -9.41 7.18
CA PHE A 85 -16.61 -8.63 7.68
C PHE A 85 -17.42 -9.40 8.72
N THR A 86 -16.92 -10.53 9.21
CA THR A 86 -17.63 -11.45 10.10
C THR A 86 -16.92 -11.62 11.45
N SER A 87 -15.58 -11.58 11.49
CA SER A 87 -14.86 -11.65 12.76
C SER A 87 -14.81 -10.29 13.47
N LYS A 88 -15.11 -10.31 14.77
CA LYS A 88 -15.10 -9.14 15.66
C LYS A 88 -13.74 -8.41 15.70
N THR A 89 -12.66 -9.14 15.40
CA THR A 89 -11.28 -8.64 15.40
C THR A 89 -10.96 -7.77 14.17
N ALA A 90 -11.69 -7.92 13.08
CA ALA A 90 -11.49 -7.14 11.86
C ALA A 90 -12.27 -5.80 11.85
N MET A 91 -13.13 -5.56 12.84
CA MET A 91 -13.94 -4.34 12.95
C MET A 91 -13.54 -3.40 14.10
N MET A 92 -12.38 -3.63 14.72
CA MET A 92 -11.81 -2.74 15.76
C MET A 92 -10.70 -1.86 15.20
#